data_AF-A0AAU8M1Z4-F1
#
_entry.id   AF-A0AAU8M1Z4-F1
#
_cell.length_a   1.000
_cell.length_b   1.000
_cell.length_c   1.000
_cell.angle_alpha   90.00
_cell.angle_beta   90.00
_cell.angle_gamma   90.00
#
_symmetry.space_group_name_H-M   'P 1'
#
loop_
_entity.id
_entity.type
_entity.pdbx_description
1 polymer ?
#
loop_
_entity_poly.entity_id
_entity_poly.type
_entity_poly.pdbx_seq_one_letter_code
_entity_poly.pdbx_strand_id
1 'polypeptide(L)'
;MTTWSYEAFESANSGREGVTEMELLIRGKLEDLGLQAEYAKVVMTNIMQGAARAVIFYPDNALELSSISNIGKWHKGDVNTIAEEWDTERFKEEMYQEINGVLNALTDTQAARCKICATAYKKGYSTITIWYPDDIS
;
A
#
# COMPACT_ATOMS: atom_id res chain seq x y z
N MET A 1 7.43 11.77 -14.60
CA MET A 1 6.73 10.51 -14.26
C MET A 1 7.41 9.99 -13.03
N THR A 2 6.68 9.96 -11.93
CA THR A 2 7.21 9.50 -10.64
C THR A 2 7.26 7.98 -10.64
N THR A 3 8.38 7.40 -10.21
CA THR A 3 8.51 5.96 -10.03
C THR A 3 8.26 5.62 -8.55
N TRP A 4 7.51 4.55 -8.30
CA TRP A 4 7.21 4.09 -6.94
C TRP A 4 8.10 2.91 -6.56
N SER A 5 8.72 2.99 -5.39
CA SER A 5 9.52 1.91 -4.81
C SER A 5 8.77 1.16 -3.71
N TYR A 6 9.25 -0.06 -3.48
CA TYR A 6 8.75 -1.00 -2.49
C TYR A 6 9.69 -1.05 -1.29
N GLU A 7 9.20 -0.66 -0.11
CA GLU A 7 9.79 -1.07 1.16
C GLU A 7 8.95 -2.17 1.80
N ALA A 8 9.58 -3.31 2.07
CA ALA A 8 8.96 -4.41 2.77
C ALA A 8 9.05 -4.22 4.29
N PHE A 9 7.98 -4.59 5.00
CA PHE A 9 8.01 -4.77 6.45
C PHE A 9 7.21 -6.03 6.86
N GLU A 10 7.79 -6.91 7.68
CA GLU A 10 7.13 -8.14 8.11
C GLU A 10 7.14 -8.28 9.63
N SER A 11 6.00 -8.64 10.24
CA SER A 11 5.88 -8.92 11.67
C SER A 11 5.53 -10.39 11.90
N ALA A 12 6.28 -11.04 12.79
CA ALA A 12 6.09 -12.44 13.15
C ALA A 12 5.09 -12.66 14.32
N ASN A 13 4.38 -11.60 14.75
CA ASN A 13 3.54 -11.67 15.94
C ASN A 13 2.08 -12.06 15.62
N SER A 14 1.59 -13.04 16.38
CA SER A 14 0.25 -13.59 16.22
C SER A 14 -0.77 -12.84 17.04
N GLY A 15 -1.83 -12.34 16.39
CA GLY A 15 -2.97 -11.74 17.06
C GLY A 15 -3.05 -10.21 16.94
N ARG A 16 -3.97 -9.62 17.70
CA ARG A 16 -4.24 -8.17 17.69
C ARG A 16 -3.03 -7.35 18.17
N GLU A 17 -2.19 -7.93 19.02
CA GLU A 17 -0.91 -7.32 19.45
C GLU A 17 0.05 -7.15 18.28
N GLY A 18 0.11 -8.13 17.36
CA GLY A 18 0.92 -8.03 16.14
C GLY A 18 0.47 -6.93 15.19
N VAL A 19 -0.82 -6.58 15.20
CA VAL A 19 -1.35 -5.43 14.43
C VAL A 19 -0.94 -4.10 15.07
N THR A 20 -1.10 -3.95 16.38
CA THR A 20 -0.72 -2.72 17.08
C THR A 20 0.79 -2.43 16.96
N GLU A 21 1.63 -3.46 17.11
CA GLU A 21 3.07 -3.30 16.95
C GLU A 21 3.47 -2.97 15.51
N MET A 22 2.80 -3.59 14.55
CA MET A 22 2.95 -3.24 13.14
C MET A 22 2.61 -1.78 12.87
N GLU A 23 1.53 -1.24 13.44
CA GLU A 23 1.18 0.18 13.29
C GLU A 23 2.27 1.10 13.85
N LEU A 24 2.90 0.73 14.97
CA LEU A 24 4.00 1.48 15.57
C LEU A 24 5.26 1.42 14.69
N LEU A 25 5.60 0.24 14.16
CA LEU A 25 6.79 0.05 13.33
C LEU A 25 6.64 0.72 11.96
N ILE A 26 5.45 0.65 11.36
CA ILE A 26 5.10 1.41 10.17
C ILE A 26 5.24 2.91 10.43
N ARG A 27 4.78 3.40 11.59
CA ARG A 27 4.95 4.81 11.94
C ARG A 27 6.43 5.21 12.00
N GLY A 28 7.27 4.41 12.65
CA GLY A 28 8.72 4.65 12.68
C GLY A 28 9.35 4.64 11.29
N LYS A 29 8.94 3.69 10.43
CA LYS A 29 9.39 3.65 9.02
C LYS A 29 8.96 4.87 8.21
N LEU A 30 7.74 5.34 8.41
CA LEU A 30 7.27 6.58 7.80
C LEU A 30 8.05 7.79 8.33
N GLU A 31 8.42 7.82 9.60
CA GLU A 31 9.30 8.87 10.15
C GLU A 31 10.69 8.85 9.49
N ASP A 32 11.29 7.66 9.29
CA ASP A 32 12.57 7.49 8.61
C ASP A 32 12.55 7.98 7.15
N LEU A 33 11.44 7.76 6.45
CA LEU A 33 11.21 8.22 5.07
C LEU A 33 11.03 9.75 4.97
N GLY A 34 10.86 10.46 6.10
CA GLY A 34 10.78 11.91 6.15
C GLY A 34 9.70 12.51 5.25
N LEU A 35 10.09 13.46 4.39
CA LEU A 35 9.14 14.16 3.49
C LEU A 35 8.45 13.21 2.48
N GLN A 36 9.04 12.05 2.16
CA GLN A 36 8.44 11.07 1.26
C GLN A 36 7.22 10.38 1.89
N ALA A 37 7.15 10.37 3.23
CA ALA A 37 6.09 9.71 3.98
C ALA A 37 4.72 10.36 3.82
N GLU A 38 4.65 11.65 3.47
CA GLU A 38 3.37 12.33 3.20
C GLU A 38 2.58 11.62 2.08
N TYR A 39 3.29 10.97 1.15
CA TYR A 39 2.72 10.31 0.00
C TYR A 39 2.83 8.80 0.05
N ALA A 40 3.46 8.24 1.08
CA ALA A 40 3.59 6.80 1.24
C ALA A 40 2.21 6.13 1.33
N LYS A 41 2.07 4.98 0.66
CA LYS A 41 0.90 4.10 0.68
C LYS A 41 1.24 2.86 1.47
N VAL A 42 0.45 2.58 2.49
CA VAL A 42 0.68 1.43 3.36
C VAL A 42 -0.42 0.42 3.13
N VAL A 43 -0.02 -0.80 2.81
CA VAL A 43 -0.92 -1.95 2.65
C VAL A 43 -0.65 -2.92 3.78
N MET A 44 -1.64 -3.12 4.64
CA MET A 44 -1.56 -4.11 5.72
C MET A 44 -2.44 -5.30 5.38
N THR A 45 -1.94 -6.50 5.69
CA THR A 45 -2.68 -7.74 5.53
C THR A 45 -3.13 -8.27 6.87
N ASN A 46 -4.34 -8.82 6.90
CA ASN A 46 -4.83 -9.51 8.09
C ASN A 46 -4.02 -10.78 8.34
N ILE A 47 -3.98 -11.16 9.61
CA ILE A 47 -3.19 -12.26 10.17
C ILE A 47 -3.35 -13.53 9.31
N MET A 48 -2.28 -13.89 8.60
CA MET A 48 -2.14 -15.20 7.95
C MET A 48 -1.34 -16.09 8.91
N GLN A 49 -1.98 -17.14 9.43
CA GLN A 49 -1.35 -18.13 10.33
C GLN A 49 -0.61 -17.55 11.56
N GLY A 50 -1.04 -16.39 12.07
CA GLY A 50 -0.39 -15.75 13.22
C GLY A 50 0.75 -14.80 12.86
N ALA A 51 0.91 -14.39 11.61
CA ALA A 51 1.82 -13.30 11.24
C ALA A 51 1.04 -12.18 10.55
N ALA A 52 1.30 -10.94 10.94
CA ALA A 52 0.80 -9.77 10.25
C ALA A 52 1.87 -9.29 9.26
N ARG A 53 1.47 -8.97 8.02
CA ARG A 53 2.39 -8.39 7.01
C ARG A 53 1.96 -7.01 6.56
N ALA A 54 2.91 -6.12 6.32
CA ALA A 54 2.65 -4.83 5.71
C ALA A 54 3.64 -4.51 4.59
N VAL A 55 3.23 -3.64 3.69
CA VAL A 55 4.04 -3.14 2.60
C VAL A 55 3.92 -1.63 2.60
N ILE A 56 5.04 -0.93 2.43
CA ILE A 56 5.09 0.51 2.25
C ILE A 56 5.52 0.79 0.81
N PHE A 57 4.69 1.54 0.10
CA PHE A 57 4.99 2.08 -1.22
C PHE A 57 5.25 3.57 -1.06
N TYR A 58 6.32 4.10 -1.64
CA TYR A 58 6.59 5.53 -1.60
C TYR A 58 7.16 6.00 -2.94
N PRO A 59 7.01 7.29 -3.27
CA PRO A 59 7.61 7.83 -4.48
C PRO A 59 9.13 7.92 -4.31
N ASP A 60 9.89 7.55 -5.34
CA ASP A 60 11.36 7.62 -5.32
C ASP A 60 11.88 9.06 -5.12
N ASN A 61 11.07 10.04 -5.51
CA ASN A 61 11.39 11.45 -5.38
C ASN A 61 10.32 12.17 -4.55
N ALA A 62 10.72 13.23 -3.84
CA ALA A 62 9.78 14.11 -3.16
C ALA A 62 8.80 14.71 -4.18
N LEU A 63 7.51 14.60 -3.88
CA LEU A 63 6.44 15.14 -4.72
C LEU A 63 6.07 16.54 -4.25
N GLU A 64 6.16 17.51 -5.16
CA GLU A 64 5.54 18.82 -4.97
C GLU A 64 4.14 18.79 -5.59
N LEU A 65 3.12 18.60 -4.76
CA LEU A 65 1.73 18.69 -5.20
C LEU A 65 1.16 20.06 -4.88
N SER A 66 0.43 20.63 -5.85
CA SER A 66 -0.38 21.81 -5.62
C SER A 66 -1.42 21.54 -4.52
N SER A 67 -1.75 22.57 -3.74
CA SER A 67 -2.89 22.53 -2.83
C SER A 67 -4.18 22.34 -3.64
N ILE A 68 -4.99 21.35 -3.23
CA ILE A 68 -6.24 21.02 -3.92
C ILE A 68 -7.37 21.46 -2.99
N SER A 69 -8.37 22.13 -3.57
CA SER A 69 -9.51 22.64 -2.81
C SER A 69 -10.66 21.64 -2.74
N ASN A 70 -10.75 20.73 -3.72
CA ASN A 70 -11.81 19.75 -3.81
C ASN A 70 -11.31 18.41 -4.38
N ILE A 71 -11.69 17.31 -3.73
CA ILE A 71 -11.50 15.96 -4.27
C ILE A 71 -12.84 15.51 -4.83
N GLY A 72 -12.88 15.21 -6.13
CA GLY A 72 -14.08 14.78 -6.83
C GLY A 72 -14.51 13.35 -6.46
N LYS A 73 -15.07 12.64 -7.44
CA LYS A 73 -15.51 11.25 -7.27
C LYS A 73 -14.29 10.33 -7.07
N TRP A 74 -14.48 9.29 -6.28
CA TRP A 74 -13.47 8.24 -6.08
C TRP A 74 -13.79 7.02 -6.94
N HIS A 75 -12.78 6.47 -7.60
CA HIS A 75 -12.81 5.16 -8.22
C HIS A 75 -12.31 4.09 -7.26
N LYS A 76 -12.86 2.88 -7.40
CA LYS A 76 -12.42 1.68 -6.69
C LYS A 76 -11.80 0.71 -7.69
N GLY A 77 -10.55 0.34 -7.48
CA GLY A 77 -9.89 -0.78 -8.13
C GLY A 77 -9.62 -1.90 -7.14
N ASP A 78 -9.90 -3.14 -7.51
CA ASP A 78 -9.54 -4.32 -6.72
C ASP A 78 -8.43 -5.08 -7.45
N VAL A 79 -7.33 -5.34 -6.74
CA VAL A 79 -6.19 -6.14 -7.18
C VAL A 79 -6.22 -7.45 -6.42
N ASN A 80 -6.13 -8.58 -7.12
CA ASN A 80 -6.09 -9.90 -6.50
C ASN A 80 -4.72 -10.52 -6.68
N THR A 81 -4.11 -11.00 -5.59
CA THR A 81 -2.81 -11.66 -5.61
C THR A 81 -2.92 -13.05 -5.00
N ILE A 82 -2.12 -13.99 -5.49
CA ILE A 82 -2.09 -15.35 -4.94
C ILE A 82 -1.39 -15.30 -3.59
N ALA A 83 -2.08 -15.71 -2.54
CA ALA A 83 -1.61 -15.71 -1.16
C ALA A 83 -1.44 -17.13 -0.59
N GLU A 84 -1.78 -18.18 -1.34
CA GLU A 84 -1.80 -19.58 -0.87
C GLU A 84 -0.46 -20.32 -0.98
N GLU A 85 0.60 -19.69 -1.46
CA GLU A 85 1.93 -20.31 -1.52
C GLU A 85 2.83 -19.79 -0.39
N TRP A 86 3.63 -20.70 0.18
CA TRP A 86 4.63 -20.43 1.22
C TRP A 86 5.73 -19.45 0.77
N ASP A 87 5.69 -19.06 -0.49
CA ASP A 87 6.60 -18.12 -1.10
C ASP A 87 6.16 -16.68 -0.81
N THR A 88 6.62 -16.23 0.35
CA THR A 88 6.41 -14.87 0.84
C THR A 88 6.98 -13.82 -0.11
N GLU A 89 8.09 -14.14 -0.79
CA GLU A 89 8.73 -13.22 -1.72
C GLU A 89 7.93 -13.12 -3.01
N ARG A 90 7.41 -14.24 -3.52
CA ARG A 90 6.48 -14.23 -4.65
C ARG A 90 5.20 -13.46 -4.35
N PHE A 91 4.62 -13.62 -3.16
CA PHE A 91 3.44 -12.85 -2.74
C PHE A 91 3.72 -11.34 -2.70
N LYS A 92 4.88 -10.94 -2.16
CA LYS A 92 5.33 -9.54 -2.11
C LYS A 92 5.56 -8.99 -3.51
N GLU A 93 6.19 -9.77 -4.39
CA GLU A 93 6.50 -9.38 -5.76
C GLU A 93 5.25 -9.24 -6.63
N GLU A 94 4.33 -10.23 -6.62
CA GLU A 94 3.06 -10.13 -7.35
C GLU A 94 2.23 -8.95 -6.83
N MET A 95 2.17 -8.77 -5.50
CA MET A 95 1.49 -7.63 -4.89
C MET A 95 2.10 -6.29 -5.29
N TYR A 96 3.42 -6.20 -5.31
CA TYR A 96 4.12 -5.02 -5.76
C TYR A 96 3.83 -4.74 -7.23
N GLN A 97 3.99 -5.72 -8.11
CA GLN A 97 3.80 -5.56 -9.55
C GLN A 97 2.39 -5.07 -9.88
N GLU A 98 1.36 -5.66 -9.26
CA GLU A 98 -0.02 -5.27 -9.51
C GLU A 98 -0.35 -3.87 -8.97
N ILE A 99 0.06 -3.53 -7.74
CA ILE A 99 -0.13 -2.18 -7.18
C ILE A 99 0.63 -1.15 -8.02
N ASN A 100 1.88 -1.44 -8.35
CA ASN A 100 2.72 -0.54 -9.14
C ASN A 100 2.15 -0.34 -10.56
N GLY A 101 1.57 -1.39 -11.16
CA GLY A 101 0.84 -1.29 -12.42
C GLY A 101 -0.33 -0.30 -12.34
N VAL A 102 -1.12 -0.34 -11.27
CA VAL A 102 -2.20 0.63 -11.04
C VAL A 102 -1.63 2.03 -10.81
N LEU A 103 -0.65 2.20 -9.94
CA LEU A 103 -0.07 3.51 -9.62
C LEU A 103 0.56 4.18 -10.84
N ASN A 104 1.24 3.43 -11.70
CA ASN A 104 1.88 3.95 -12.92
C ASN A 104 0.88 4.28 -14.04
N ALA A 105 -0.33 3.73 -13.99
CA ALA A 105 -1.42 4.08 -14.92
C ALA A 105 -2.15 5.37 -14.51
N LEU A 106 -1.99 5.81 -13.26
CA LEU A 106 -2.56 7.05 -12.74
C LEU A 106 -1.66 8.25 -13.05
N THR A 107 -2.24 9.45 -13.08
CA THR A 107 -1.43 10.68 -13.05
C THR A 107 -0.69 10.82 -11.72
N ASP A 108 0.43 11.55 -11.70
CA ASP A 108 1.23 11.75 -10.47
C ASP A 108 0.36 12.24 -9.29
N THR A 109 -0.60 13.16 -9.54
CA THR A 109 -1.51 13.67 -8.51
C THR A 109 -2.53 12.62 -8.04
N GLN A 110 -3.09 11.82 -8.94
CA GLN A 110 -4.02 10.74 -8.60
C GLN A 110 -3.31 9.64 -7.80
N ALA A 111 -2.12 9.21 -8.24
CA ALA A 111 -1.31 8.24 -7.53
C ALA A 111 -0.95 8.73 -6.12
N ALA A 112 -0.50 9.98 -6.00
CA ALA A 112 -0.12 10.55 -4.72
C ALA A 112 -1.31 10.79 -3.77
N ARG A 113 -2.53 10.94 -4.28
CA ARG A 113 -3.75 11.09 -3.46
C ARG A 113 -4.56 9.80 -3.33
N CYS A 114 -4.12 8.70 -3.92
CA CYS A 114 -4.78 7.42 -3.78
C CYS A 114 -4.69 6.92 -2.33
N LYS A 115 -5.60 6.02 -1.97
CA LYS A 115 -5.63 5.30 -0.71
C LYS A 115 -5.64 3.82 -1.02
N ILE A 116 -4.70 3.08 -0.45
CA ILE A 116 -4.71 1.64 -0.53
C ILE A 116 -5.24 1.10 0.79
N CYS A 117 -6.28 0.27 0.72
CA CYS A 117 -6.93 -0.32 1.88
C CYS A 117 -6.58 -1.80 2.00
N ALA A 118 -6.64 -2.27 3.25
CA ALA A 118 -6.19 -3.58 3.70
C ALA A 118 -6.70 -4.75 2.87
N THR A 119 -5.91 -5.83 2.89
CA THR A 119 -6.25 -7.03 2.13
C THR A 119 -7.31 -7.88 2.81
N ALA A 120 -8.32 -8.27 2.05
CA ALA A 120 -9.19 -9.38 2.42
C ALA A 120 -8.55 -10.68 1.94
N TYR A 121 -8.29 -11.62 2.86
CA TYR A 121 -7.85 -12.97 2.50
C TYR A 121 -9.05 -13.91 2.35
N LYS A 122 -9.16 -14.58 1.20
CA LYS A 122 -10.21 -15.59 0.97
C LYS A 122 -9.75 -16.64 -0.04
N LYS A 123 -9.83 -17.92 0.34
CA LYS A 123 -9.54 -19.07 -0.54
C LYS A 123 -8.18 -18.97 -1.25
N GLY A 124 -7.13 -18.60 -0.52
CA GLY A 124 -5.79 -18.51 -1.11
C GLY A 124 -5.50 -17.23 -1.89
N TYR A 125 -6.41 -16.25 -1.90
CA TYR A 125 -6.18 -14.95 -2.54
C TYR A 125 -6.24 -13.82 -1.52
N SER A 126 -5.38 -12.82 -1.73
CA SER A 126 -5.48 -11.52 -1.05
C SER A 126 -6.04 -10.49 -2.03
N THR A 127 -7.13 -9.83 -1.66
CA THR A 127 -7.71 -8.72 -2.43
C THR A 127 -7.31 -7.39 -1.81
N ILE A 128 -6.57 -6.58 -2.55
CA ILE A 128 -6.21 -5.20 -2.19
C ILE A 128 -7.20 -4.27 -2.87
N THR A 129 -7.76 -3.34 -2.12
CA THR A 129 -8.59 -2.28 -2.71
C THR A 129 -7.80 -0.98 -2.78
N ILE A 130 -7.71 -0.41 -3.98
CA ILE A 130 -7.11 0.90 -4.23
C ILE A 130 -8.24 1.88 -4.57
N TRP A 131 -8.28 2.99 -3.85
CA TRP A 131 -9.17 4.10 -4.12
C TRP A 131 -8.38 5.28 -4.67
N TYR A 132 -8.79 5.86 -5.78
CA TYR A 132 -8.13 7.06 -6.33
C TYR A 132 -9.15 8.06 -6.86
N PRO A 133 -8.85 9.37 -6.79
CA PRO A 133 -9.76 10.39 -7.28
C PRO A 133 -9.80 10.41 -8.81
N ASP A 134 -10.99 10.53 -9.38
CA ASP A 134 -11.21 10.65 -10.83
C ASP A 134 -10.89 12.06 -11.33
N ASP A 135 -11.17 13.06 -10.48
CA ASP A 135 -11.05 14.48 -10.82
C ASP A 135 -10.47 15.26 -9.64
N ILE A 136 -9.48 16.10 -9.92
CA ILE A 136 -8.70 16.85 -8.93
C ILE A 136 -8.60 18.31 -9.40
N SER A 137 -9.19 19.23 -8.64
CA SER A 137 -9.28 20.67 -8.97
C SER A 137 -8.86 21.61 -7.84
#